data_AF-A0A9E5K4L2-F1
#
_entry.id   AF-A0A9E5K4L2-F1
#
_cell.length_a   1.000
_cell.length_b   1.000
_cell.length_c   1.000
_cell.angle_alpha   90.00
_cell.angle_beta   90.00
_cell.angle_gamma   90.00
#
_symmetry.space_group_name_H-M   'P 1'
#
loop_
_entity.id
_entity.type
_entity.pdbx_description
1 polymer ?
#
loop_
_entity_poly.entity_id
_entity_poly.type
_entity_poly.pdbx_seq_one_letter_code
_entity_poly.pdbx_strand_id
1 'polypeptide(L)'
;MKINRIETIAINVPLKKGLTAKTAHGEHAVSPYVLVKVHTDQGIVGLGEATISGLWSGETQGSTIAAIRDYIAPVLIGKDPRDITLARRAMDFIIKLNPFTKAAVEMALWDISGKAVGLPV
;
A
#
# COMPACT_ATOMS: atom_id res chain seq x y z
N MET A 1 17.35 -10.84 -2.60
CA MET A 1 16.90 -9.60 -1.94
C MET A 1 15.82 -9.99 -0.96
N LYS A 2 15.74 -9.39 0.23
CA LYS A 2 14.72 -9.72 1.24
C LYS A 2 14.08 -8.47 1.79
N ILE A 3 12.77 -8.53 2.03
CA ILE A 3 12.04 -7.48 2.75
C ILE A 3 12.48 -7.50 4.22
N ASN A 4 12.88 -6.36 4.78
CA ASN A 4 13.28 -6.25 6.19
C ASN A 4 12.37 -5.33 7.03
N ARG A 5 11.62 -4.42 6.40
CA ARG A 5 10.67 -3.53 7.06
C ARG A 5 9.58 -3.09 6.09
N ILE A 6 8.35 -3.01 6.57
CA ILE A 6 7.25 -2.33 5.88
C ILE A 6 6.82 -1.14 6.76
N GLU A 7 6.91 0.06 6.20
CA GLU A 7 6.60 1.32 6.85
C GLU A 7 5.32 1.91 6.25
N THR A 8 4.45 2.44 7.11
CA THR A 8 3.18 3.05 6.72
C THR A 8 3.11 4.49 7.20
N ILE A 9 2.64 5.39 6.35
CA ILE A 9 2.55 6.83 6.64
C ILE A 9 1.16 7.32 6.24
N ALA A 10 0.33 7.63 7.25
CA ALA A 10 -0.97 8.26 7.01
C ALA A 10 -0.79 9.72 6.60
N ILE A 11 -1.42 10.12 5.49
CA ILE A 11 -1.42 11.51 5.02
C ILE A 11 -2.82 11.94 4.62
N ASN A 12 -3.06 13.25 4.67
CA ASN A 12 -4.28 13.89 4.19
C ASN A 12 -3.88 14.94 3.16
N VAL A 13 -4.29 14.74 1.91
CA VAL A 13 -3.94 15.63 0.80
C VAL A 13 -5.13 16.54 0.51
N PRO A 14 -5.04 17.86 0.78
CA PRO A 14 -6.10 18.79 0.41
C PRO A 14 -6.17 18.95 -1.11
N LEU A 15 -7.36 18.85 -1.67
CA LEU A 15 -7.59 19.09 -3.09
C LEU A 15 -7.61 20.58 -3.39
N LYS A 16 -7.12 20.95 -4.58
CA LYS A 16 -7.12 22.33 -5.03
C LYS A 16 -8.55 22.85 -5.11
N LYS A 17 -8.79 24.05 -4.55
CA LYS A 17 -10.09 24.73 -4.62
C LYS A 17 -10.58 24.79 -6.06
N GLY A 18 -11.83 24.36 -6.30
CA GLY A 18 -12.44 24.28 -7.64
C GLY A 18 -12.19 22.97 -8.39
N LEU A 19 -11.33 22.08 -7.87
CA LEU A 19 -11.10 20.72 -8.37
C LEU A 19 -11.54 19.66 -7.35
N THR A 20 -12.38 20.05 -6.39
CA THR A 20 -13.00 19.13 -5.43
C THR A 20 -14.08 18.31 -6.12
N ALA A 21 -14.20 17.03 -5.77
CA ALA A 21 -15.25 16.18 -6.31
C ALA A 21 -16.54 16.37 -5.51
N LYS A 22 -17.63 16.74 -6.19
CA LYS A 22 -18.95 16.92 -5.58
C LYS A 22 -19.87 15.81 -6.05
N THR A 23 -20.39 15.04 -5.11
CA THR A 23 -21.29 13.91 -5.40
C THR A 23 -22.53 13.99 -4.50
N ALA A 24 -23.44 13.03 -4.61
CA ALA A 24 -24.57 12.89 -3.69
C ALA A 24 -24.13 12.70 -2.22
N HIS A 25 -22.87 12.31 -1.97
CA HIS A 25 -22.29 12.13 -0.64
C HIS A 25 -21.58 13.39 -0.11
N GLY A 26 -21.73 14.53 -0.79
CA GLY A 26 -21.12 15.80 -0.41
C GLY A 26 -19.87 16.14 -1.20
N GLU A 27 -19.09 17.07 -0.65
CA GLU A 27 -17.86 17.57 -1.24
C GLU A 27 -16.64 16.84 -0.67
N HIS A 28 -15.91 16.16 -1.55
CA HIS A 28 -14.61 15.56 -1.25
C HIS A 28 -13.53 16.62 -1.42
N ALA A 29 -13.13 17.24 -0.31
CA ALA A 29 -12.14 18.32 -0.29
C ALA A 29 -10.74 17.85 0.15
N VAL A 30 -10.64 16.72 0.85
CA VAL A 30 -9.39 16.17 1.38
C VAL A 30 -9.37 14.66 1.12
N SER A 31 -8.32 14.18 0.48
CA SER A 31 -8.11 12.76 0.24
C SER A 31 -7.21 12.15 1.32
N PRO A 32 -7.71 11.21 2.14
CA PRO A 32 -6.87 10.43 3.02
C PRO A 32 -6.15 9.31 2.25
N TYR A 33 -4.87 9.11 2.55
CA TYR A 33 -4.06 8.03 2.00
C TYR A 33 -3.23 7.36 3.10
N VAL A 34 -2.72 6.17 2.80
CA VAL A 34 -1.59 5.58 3.52
C VAL A 34 -0.50 5.28 2.50
N LEU A 35 0.64 5.96 2.61
CA LEU A 35 1.83 5.61 1.85
C LEU A 35 2.46 4.36 2.47
N VAL A 36 2.86 3.42 1.62
CA VAL A 36 3.53 2.18 2.01
C VAL A 36 4.96 2.20 1.45
N LYS A 37 5.92 1.98 2.34
CA LYS A 37 7.34 1.87 1.99
C LYS A 37 7.83 0.48 2.36
N VAL A 38 8.23 -0.30 1.36
CA VAL A 38 8.82 -1.62 1.56
C VAL A 38 10.33 -1.49 1.46
N HIS A 39 11.02 -1.80 2.56
CA HIS A 39 12.49 -1.72 2.66
C HIS A 39 13.10 -3.10 2.47
N THR A 40 14.25 -3.14 1.79
CA THR A 40 14.97 -4.38 1.52
C THR A 40 16.35 -4.40 2.18
N ASP A 41 16.91 -5.60 2.34
CA ASP A 41 18.28 -5.82 2.83
C ASP A 41 19.39 -5.31 1.88
N GLN A 42 19.02 -4.92 0.65
CA GLN A 42 19.93 -4.34 -0.34
C GLN A 42 19.78 -2.82 -0.48
N GLY A 43 19.03 -2.17 0.41
CA GLY A 43 18.84 -0.71 0.41
C GLY A 43 17.85 -0.19 -0.65
N ILE A 44 17.24 -1.07 -1.46
CA ILE A 44 16.16 -0.67 -2.37
C ILE A 44 14.88 -0.48 -1.56
N VAL A 45 14.18 0.62 -1.82
CA VAL A 45 12.88 0.95 -1.22
C VAL A 45 11.83 1.05 -2.31
N GLY A 46 10.76 0.27 -2.13
CA GLY A 46 9.55 0.32 -2.94
C GLY A 46 8.50 1.23 -2.33
N LEU A 47 7.77 1.94 -3.19
CA LEU A 47 6.69 2.85 -2.81
C LEU A 47 5.36 2.35 -3.36
N GLY A 48 4.34 2.42 -2.53
CA GLY A 48 2.96 2.23 -2.93
C GLY A 48 2.04 3.11 -2.09
N GLU A 49 0.77 3.14 -2.49
CA GLU A 49 -0.23 4.01 -1.88
C GLU A 49 -1.56 3.27 -1.74
N ALA A 50 -2.15 3.32 -0.54
CA ALA A 50 -3.56 2.98 -0.36
C ALA A 50 -4.36 4.27 -0.39
N THR A 51 -5.23 4.40 -1.40
CA THR A 51 -6.33 5.37 -1.34
C THR A 51 -7.28 4.93 -0.24
N ILE A 52 -7.65 5.82 0.67
CA ILE A 52 -8.57 5.47 1.76
C ILE A 52 -9.95 5.98 1.42
N SER A 53 -10.89 5.05 1.27
CA SER A 53 -12.28 5.36 0.96
C SER A 53 -13.20 4.36 1.64
N GLY A 54 -13.71 4.73 2.82
CA GLY A 54 -14.60 3.87 3.60
C GLY A 54 -15.88 3.50 2.85
N LEU A 55 -16.41 4.41 2.02
CA LEU A 55 -17.62 4.16 1.21
C LEU A 55 -17.41 3.12 0.10
N TRP A 56 -16.18 2.99 -0.42
CA TRP A 56 -15.90 2.12 -1.56
C TRP A 56 -15.25 0.80 -1.13
N SER A 57 -14.23 0.88 -0.28
CA SER A 57 -13.41 -0.26 0.12
C SER A 57 -13.75 -0.80 1.50
N GLY A 58 -14.45 -0.02 2.33
CA GLY A 58 -14.58 -0.28 3.77
C GLY A 58 -13.30 -0.03 4.58
N GLU A 59 -12.22 0.41 3.92
CA GLU A 59 -10.91 0.63 4.55
C GLU A 59 -10.79 2.05 5.11
N THR A 60 -10.07 2.17 6.22
CA THR A 60 -9.70 3.41 6.90
C THR A 60 -8.17 3.48 7.03
N GLN A 61 -7.59 4.66 7.28
CA GLN A 61 -6.15 4.76 7.54
C GLN A 61 -5.72 3.85 8.69
N GLY A 62 -6.50 3.80 9.77
CA GLY A 62 -6.25 2.95 10.92
C GLY A 62 -6.30 1.46 10.58
N SER A 63 -7.33 1.01 9.83
CA SER A 63 -7.44 -0.39 9.44
C SER A 63 -6.33 -0.81 8.48
N THR A 64 -5.94 0.06 7.54
CA THR A 64 -4.82 -0.20 6.63
C THR A 64 -3.50 -0.35 7.39
N ILE A 65 -3.20 0.56 8.32
CA ILE A 65 -1.99 0.49 9.14
C ILE A 65 -1.98 -0.80 9.99
N ALA A 66 -3.11 -1.12 10.63
CA ALA A 66 -3.23 -2.33 11.44
C ALA A 66 -3.12 -3.61 10.59
N ALA A 67 -3.79 -3.68 9.43
CA ALA A 67 -3.70 -4.82 8.52
C ALA A 67 -2.26 -5.04 8.04
N ILE A 68 -1.53 -3.96 7.73
CA ILE A 68 -0.11 -4.06 7.35
C ILE A 68 0.74 -4.54 8.52
N ARG A 69 0.62 -3.92 9.69
CA ARG A 69 1.43 -4.24 10.87
C ARG A 69 1.17 -5.66 11.40
N ASP A 70 -0.08 -6.05 11.53
CA ASP A 70 -0.49 -7.22 12.30
C ASP A 70 -0.64 -8.48 11.46
N TYR A 71 -0.86 -8.35 10.13
CA TYR A 71 -1.13 -9.48 9.25
C TYR A 71 -0.20 -9.56 8.05
N ILE A 72 -0.03 -8.48 7.28
CA ILE A 72 0.72 -8.53 6.02
C ILE A 72 2.22 -8.53 6.24
N ALA A 73 2.76 -7.63 7.07
CA ALA A 73 4.20 -7.56 7.31
C ALA A 73 4.76 -8.89 7.88
N PRO A 74 4.14 -9.53 8.90
CA PRO A 74 4.63 -10.80 9.43
C PRO A 74 4.79 -11.91 8.38
N VAL A 75 3.93 -11.94 7.35
CA VAL A 75 4.02 -12.95 6.29
C VAL A 75 4.92 -12.56 5.13
N LEU A 76 5.37 -11.30 5.03
CA LEU A 76 6.22 -10.82 3.93
C LEU A 76 7.67 -10.54 4.35
N ILE A 77 7.94 -10.22 5.62
CA ILE A 77 9.32 -10.03 6.10
C ILE A 77 10.15 -11.30 5.82
N GLY A 78 11.36 -11.11 5.30
CA GLY A 78 12.29 -12.17 4.94
C GLY A 78 12.07 -12.80 3.56
N LYS A 79 10.96 -12.48 2.87
CA LYS A 79 10.68 -12.96 1.51
C LYS A 79 11.34 -12.07 0.46
N ASP A 80 11.57 -12.62 -0.74
CA ASP A 80 12.04 -11.85 -1.87
C ASP A 80 10.90 -10.99 -2.44
N PRO A 81 11.03 -9.66 -2.48
CA PRO A 81 9.96 -8.78 -2.95
C PRO A 81 9.63 -8.96 -4.43
N ARG A 82 10.50 -9.62 -5.21
CA ARG A 82 10.30 -9.85 -6.65
C ARG A 82 9.39 -11.05 -6.93
N ASP A 83 9.10 -11.88 -5.93
CA ASP A 83 8.10 -12.96 -6.05
C ASP A 83 6.69 -12.44 -5.71
N ILE A 84 6.17 -11.60 -6.60
CA ILE A 84 4.91 -10.87 -6.41
C ILE A 84 3.73 -11.85 -6.32
N THR A 85 3.73 -12.91 -7.13
CA THR A 85 2.67 -13.93 -7.10
C THR A 85 2.61 -14.60 -5.72
N LEU A 86 3.76 -14.95 -5.15
CA LEU A 86 3.80 -15.54 -3.82
C LEU A 86 3.38 -14.54 -2.74
N ALA A 87 3.81 -13.28 -2.84
CA ALA A 87 3.39 -12.24 -1.90
C ALA A 87 1.87 -12.02 -1.92
N ARG A 88 1.27 -11.91 -3.12
CA ARG A 88 -0.19 -11.81 -3.29
C ARG A 88 -0.93 -12.99 -2.64
N ARG A 89 -0.50 -14.22 -2.93
CA ARG A 89 -1.09 -15.43 -2.34
C ARG A 89 -0.98 -15.44 -0.81
N ALA A 90 0.16 -15.02 -0.26
CA ALA A 90 0.34 -14.93 1.19
C ALA A 90 -0.61 -13.90 1.82
N MET A 91 -0.76 -12.72 1.20
CA MET A 91 -1.70 -11.68 1.66
C MET A 91 -3.17 -12.13 1.57
N ASP A 92 -3.55 -12.82 0.49
CA ASP A 92 -4.93 -13.32 0.30
C ASP A 92 -5.29 -14.49 1.20
N PHE A 93 -4.28 -15.26 1.62
CA PHE A 93 -4.43 -16.32 2.59
C PHE A 93 -4.66 -15.76 4.00
N ILE A 94 -3.84 -14.80 4.45
CA ILE A 94 -3.81 -14.37 5.84
C ILE A 94 -4.94 -13.40 6.22
N ILE A 95 -5.41 -12.56 5.29
CA ILE A 95 -6.47 -11.59 5.56
C ILE A 95 -7.41 -11.45 4.36
N LYS A 96 -8.72 -11.51 4.61
CA LYS A 96 -9.75 -11.31 3.57
C LYS A 96 -9.98 -9.82 3.32
N LEU A 97 -10.49 -9.51 2.12
CA LEU A 97 -10.74 -8.13 1.67
C LEU A 97 -9.46 -7.28 1.73
N ASN A 98 -9.60 -6.02 2.12
CA ASN A 98 -8.53 -5.01 2.13
C ASN A 98 -7.86 -4.81 0.75
N PRO A 99 -8.62 -4.70 -0.35
CA PRO A 99 -8.05 -4.63 -1.69
C PRO A 99 -7.11 -3.43 -1.89
N PHE A 100 -7.41 -2.27 -1.30
CA PHE A 100 -6.58 -1.07 -1.48
C PHE A 100 -5.30 -1.15 -0.67
N THR A 101 -5.37 -1.67 0.56
CA THR A 101 -4.18 -1.98 1.38
C THR A 101 -3.26 -2.98 0.68
N LYS A 102 -3.80 -4.08 0.14
CA LYS A 102 -3.01 -5.10 -0.57
C LYS A 102 -2.41 -4.56 -1.86
N ALA A 103 -3.17 -3.78 -2.62
CA ALA A 103 -2.68 -3.12 -3.83
C ALA A 103 -1.52 -2.16 -3.51
N ALA A 104 -1.59 -1.41 -2.40
CA ALA A 104 -0.50 -0.54 -1.97
C ALA A 104 0.81 -1.30 -1.70
N VAL A 105 0.72 -2.44 -1.01
CA VAL A 105 1.87 -3.29 -0.77
C VAL A 105 2.41 -3.85 -2.09
N GLU A 106 1.53 -4.36 -2.96
CA GLU A 106 1.92 -4.90 -4.25
C GLU A 106 2.58 -3.87 -5.18
N MET A 107 2.08 -2.63 -5.22
CA MET A 107 2.70 -1.53 -5.97
C MET A 107 4.15 -1.29 -5.51
N ALA A 108 4.40 -1.32 -4.20
CA ALA A 108 5.76 -1.22 -3.66
C ALA A 108 6.67 -2.39 -4.10
N LEU A 109 6.12 -3.60 -4.24
CA LEU A 109 6.86 -4.76 -4.75
C LEU A 109 7.20 -4.64 -6.24
N TRP A 110 6.27 -4.12 -7.06
CA TRP A 110 6.53 -3.81 -8.47
C TRP A 110 7.58 -2.70 -8.63
N ASP A 111 7.49 -1.64 -7.84
CA ASP A 111 8.48 -0.56 -7.83
C ASP A 111 9.88 -1.07 -7.45
N ILE A 112 9.99 -1.96 -6.43
CA ILE A 112 11.26 -2.64 -6.13
C ILE A 112 11.75 -3.47 -7.32
N SER A 113 10.84 -4.18 -8.01
CA SER A 113 11.23 -5.06 -9.11
C SER A 113 11.82 -4.28 -10.28
N GLY A 114 11.23 -3.15 -10.67
CA GLY A 114 11.79 -2.25 -11.68
C GLY A 114 13.13 -1.66 -11.25
N LYS A 115 13.21 -1.13 -10.02
CA LYS A 115 14.46 -0.59 -9.44
C LYS A 115 15.57 -1.62 -9.36
N ALA A 116 15.27 -2.88 -9.03
CA ALA A 116 16.24 -3.95 -8.89
C ALA A 116 16.93 -4.30 -10.22
N VAL A 117 16.29 -4.02 -11.35
CA VAL A 117 16.83 -4.26 -12.70
C VAL A 117 17.16 -2.97 -13.45
N GLY A 118 16.93 -1.80 -12.84
CA GLY A 118 17.18 -0.50 -13.47
C GLY A 118 16.24 -0.18 -14.63
N LEU A 119 15.01 -0.73 -14.64
CA LEU A 119 14.02 -0.51 -15.69
C LEU A 119 12.73 0.12 -15.12
N PRO A 120 11.94 0.82 -15.96
CA PRO A 120 10.55 1.13 -15.64
C PRO A 120 9.74 -0.14 -15.37
N VAL A 121 8.64 0.02 -14.61
CA VAL A 121 7.62 -1.03 -14.41
C VAL A 121 6.85 -1.26 -15.71
#